data_AF-A0A2U3KFE1-F1
#
_entry.id   AF-A0A2U3KFE1-F1
#
_cell.length_a   1.000
_cell.length_b   1.000
_cell.length_c   1.000
_cell.angle_alpha   90.00
_cell.angle_beta   90.00
_cell.angle_gamma   90.00
#
_symmetry.space_group_name_H-M   'P 1'
#
loop_
_entity.id
_entity.type
_entity.pdbx_description
1 polymer ?
#
loop_
_entity_poly.entity_id
_entity_poly.type
_entity_poly.pdbx_seq_one_letter_code
_entity_poly.pdbx_strand_id
1 'polypeptide(L)'
;MRSTVKTAAVAVFCSLALYLLSAQQALEDSGPPRATANLSHARKTLTRHDGLSVVAVALHSKVRRDSAHDCSHLVHEIYGRAGFPYIYASSDDLYDGAEGFRRVSKPQPGDVIVWPGHAGIVVQPSHHVFFSFLTRGPGTDDYRSRYWIGRGEPRFYRYIKNDPCAGCTSAIAVRQDR
;
A
#
# COMPACT_ATOMS: atom_id res chain seq x y z
N MET A 1 -8.51 70.41 35.03
CA MET A 1 -7.30 70.18 34.22
C MET A 1 -7.70 69.42 32.95
N ARG A 2 -7.41 70.00 31.77
CA ARG A 2 -7.33 69.43 30.39
C ARG A 2 -8.53 68.59 29.89
N SER A 3 -9.44 69.06 29.02
CA SER A 3 -9.32 69.28 27.55
C SER A 3 -8.82 68.00 26.84
N THR A 4 -9.41 67.39 25.81
CA THR A 4 -10.18 67.82 24.60
C THR A 4 -10.65 66.51 23.89
N VAL A 5 -11.91 66.32 23.47
CA VAL A 5 -12.51 66.61 22.13
C VAL A 5 -12.22 65.58 21.00
N LYS A 6 -13.31 64.88 20.61
CA LYS A 6 -13.88 64.59 19.26
C LYS A 6 -13.23 63.61 18.24
N THR A 7 -14.15 62.79 17.70
CA THR A 7 -14.36 62.38 16.28
C THR A 7 -13.25 61.55 15.60
N ALA A 8 -13.45 60.71 14.60
CA ALA A 8 -14.54 60.29 13.72
C ALA A 8 -14.00 58.98 13.06
N ALA A 9 -14.79 57.93 12.91
CA ALA A 9 -15.56 57.58 11.70
C ALA A 9 -14.77 56.92 10.56
N VAL A 10 -15.51 56.04 9.89
CA VAL A 10 -15.40 55.61 8.48
C VAL A 10 -14.56 54.36 8.19
N ALA A 11 -15.31 53.29 7.88
CA ALA A 11 -14.90 52.11 7.14
C ALA A 11 -14.56 52.45 5.67
N VAL A 12 -13.55 51.80 5.09
CA VAL A 12 -13.38 51.73 3.63
C VAL A 12 -12.87 50.34 3.24
N PHE A 13 -13.74 49.56 2.61
CA PHE A 13 -13.38 48.43 1.76
C PHE A 13 -12.89 48.97 0.41
N CYS A 14 -11.74 48.51 -0.10
CA CYS A 14 -11.51 48.39 -1.56
C CYS A 14 -10.21 47.64 -1.88
N SER A 15 -10.39 46.41 -2.37
CA SER A 15 -9.83 45.89 -3.63
C SER A 15 -8.57 46.54 -4.21
N LEU A 16 -7.46 45.79 -4.28
CA LEU A 16 -6.43 45.99 -5.31
C LEU A 16 -6.11 44.65 -5.98
N ALA A 17 -7.02 44.24 -6.87
CA ALA A 17 -6.64 43.53 -8.07
C ALA A 17 -5.90 44.54 -8.99
N LEU A 18 -5.05 44.01 -9.88
CA LEU A 18 -4.28 44.71 -10.93
C LEU A 18 -2.83 45.07 -10.57
N TYR A 19 -1.96 44.07 -10.61
CA TYR A 19 -0.67 44.24 -11.29
C TYR A 19 -0.72 43.43 -12.59
N LEU A 20 -0.94 44.15 -13.69
CA LEU A 20 -0.93 43.63 -15.05
C LEU A 20 0.51 43.51 -15.58
N LEU A 21 0.71 42.45 -16.36
CA LEU A 21 1.50 42.36 -17.59
C LEU A 21 3.01 42.68 -17.56
N SER A 22 3.80 41.60 -17.71
CA SER A 22 5.01 41.54 -18.54
C SER A 22 5.29 40.05 -18.77
N ALA A 23 5.48 39.46 -19.94
CA ALA A 23 5.43 39.87 -21.33
C ALA A 23 5.27 38.54 -22.11
N GLN A 24 4.41 38.50 -23.14
CA GLN A 24 4.37 37.36 -24.05
C GLN A 24 5.59 37.41 -24.95
N GLN A 25 6.49 36.43 -24.87
CA GLN A 25 7.52 36.23 -25.87
C GLN A 25 7.07 35.19 -26.89
N ALA A 26 6.96 35.69 -28.11
CA ALA A 26 6.96 35.04 -29.41
C ALA A 26 7.09 33.50 -29.43
N LEU A 27 6.01 32.92 -29.95
CA LEU A 27 5.99 31.79 -30.88
C LEU A 27 7.21 31.80 -31.81
N GLU A 28 7.98 30.71 -31.83
CA GLU A 28 8.50 30.07 -33.04
C GLU A 28 9.04 28.67 -32.68
N ASP A 29 8.54 27.68 -33.42
CA ASP A 29 9.14 26.40 -33.76
C ASP A 29 9.51 25.39 -32.67
N SER A 30 8.57 24.49 -32.39
CA SER A 30 8.86 23.07 -32.16
C SER A 30 7.60 22.28 -32.46
N GLY A 31 7.62 21.47 -33.53
CA GLY A 31 6.54 20.55 -33.89
C GLY A 31 6.08 19.71 -32.69
N PRO A 32 4.84 19.18 -32.71
CA PRO A 32 4.30 18.49 -31.54
C PRO A 32 5.31 17.40 -31.15
N PRO A 33 5.80 17.38 -29.90
CA PRO A 33 6.45 16.17 -29.44
C PRO A 33 5.36 15.11 -29.60
N ARG A 34 5.59 14.19 -30.55
CA ARG A 34 5.05 12.84 -30.46
C ARG A 34 5.68 12.27 -29.20
N ALA A 35 5.17 12.70 -28.05
CA ALA A 35 5.08 11.89 -26.88
C ALA A 35 4.21 10.73 -27.36
N THR A 36 4.89 9.73 -27.93
CA THR A 36 4.47 8.36 -27.76
C THR A 36 4.15 8.26 -26.28
N ALA A 37 2.86 8.30 -25.98
CA ALA A 37 2.34 7.83 -24.71
C ALA A 37 2.62 6.33 -24.68
N ASN A 38 3.90 5.97 -24.61
CA ASN A 38 4.38 4.81 -23.91
C ASN A 38 4.12 5.10 -22.42
N LEU A 39 2.84 5.26 -22.08
CA LEU A 39 2.27 4.85 -20.81
C LEU A 39 2.44 3.33 -20.78
N SER A 40 3.70 2.88 -20.73
CA SER A 40 4.00 1.63 -20.08
C SER A 40 3.37 1.79 -18.71
N HIS A 41 2.25 1.11 -18.51
CA HIS A 41 1.59 1.01 -17.22
C HIS A 41 2.59 0.30 -16.32
N ALA A 42 3.59 1.03 -15.82
CA ALA A 42 4.56 0.51 -14.90
C ALA A 42 3.76 -0.08 -13.76
N ARG A 43 3.81 -1.41 -13.62
CA ARG A 43 2.99 -2.16 -12.67
C ARG A 43 3.18 -1.55 -11.28
N LYS A 44 2.17 -0.81 -10.83
CA LYS A 44 2.20 -0.06 -9.57
C LYS A 44 2.09 -1.07 -8.44
N THR A 45 3.06 -1.08 -7.53
CA THR A 45 3.00 -1.93 -6.34
C THR A 45 2.43 -1.20 -5.14
N LEU A 46 2.18 -1.92 -4.05
CA LEU A 46 1.88 -1.31 -2.75
C LEU A 46 2.93 -0.26 -2.38
N THR A 47 2.44 0.92 -2.01
CA THR A 47 3.25 1.92 -1.32
C THR A 47 3.39 1.53 0.15
N ARG A 48 4.27 2.22 0.89
CA ARG A 48 4.40 2.01 2.33
C ARG A 48 3.07 2.27 3.08
N HIS A 49 2.30 3.26 2.65
CA HIS A 49 1.00 3.58 3.26
C HIS A 49 -0.02 2.45 3.04
N ASP A 50 -0.06 1.90 1.84
CA ASP A 50 -0.90 0.73 1.55
C ASP A 50 -0.50 -0.48 2.39
N GLY A 51 0.80 -0.71 2.52
CA GLY A 51 1.36 -1.76 3.35
C GLY A 51 0.96 -1.64 4.83
N LEU A 52 0.89 -0.42 5.37
CA LEU A 52 0.36 -0.19 6.72
C LEU A 52 -1.12 -0.55 6.85
N SER A 53 -1.91 -0.41 5.79
CA SER A 53 -3.31 -0.85 5.78
C SER A 53 -3.43 -2.38 5.86
N VAL A 54 -2.55 -3.10 5.14
CA VAL A 54 -2.43 -4.57 5.25
C VAL A 54 -2.05 -4.98 6.67
N VAL A 55 -1.06 -4.31 7.28
CA VAL A 55 -0.63 -4.58 8.65
C VAL A 55 -1.72 -4.28 9.68
N ALA A 56 -2.47 -3.19 9.51
CA ALA A 56 -3.58 -2.85 10.39
C ALA A 56 -4.66 -3.95 10.41
N VAL A 57 -4.98 -4.51 9.24
CA VAL A 57 -5.91 -5.65 9.13
C VAL A 57 -5.31 -6.91 9.77
N ALA A 58 -4.04 -7.23 9.50
CA ALA A 58 -3.37 -8.40 10.08
C ALA A 58 -3.41 -8.42 11.61
N LEU A 59 -3.19 -7.27 12.24
CA LEU A 59 -3.16 -7.14 13.70
C LEU A 59 -4.55 -6.97 14.33
N HIS A 60 -5.61 -6.87 13.52
CA HIS A 60 -6.97 -6.69 14.00
C HIS A 60 -7.50 -7.95 14.71
N SER A 61 -8.12 -7.78 15.89
CA SER A 61 -8.54 -8.91 16.75
C SER A 61 -9.52 -9.88 16.07
N LYS A 62 -10.39 -9.36 15.19
CA LYS A 62 -11.33 -10.19 14.42
C LYS A 62 -10.61 -11.13 13.45
N VAL A 63 -9.56 -10.65 12.78
CA VAL A 63 -8.77 -11.50 11.87
C VAL A 63 -8.07 -12.60 12.67
N ARG A 64 -7.57 -12.30 13.87
CA ARG A 64 -6.93 -13.31 14.74
C ARG A 64 -7.87 -14.41 15.24
N ARG A 65 -9.18 -14.16 15.31
CA ARG A 65 -10.19 -15.13 15.77
C ARG A 65 -10.82 -15.90 14.61
N ASP A 66 -11.11 -15.18 13.53
CA ASP A 66 -11.83 -15.71 12.37
C ASP A 66 -10.88 -16.25 11.29
N SER A 67 -9.55 -16.12 11.49
CA SER A 67 -8.56 -16.47 10.49
C SER A 67 -8.71 -17.89 10.02
N ALA A 68 -8.54 -18.04 8.71
CA ALA A 68 -8.51 -19.31 8.05
C ALA A 68 -7.54 -20.36 8.65
N HIS A 69 -7.80 -21.61 8.29
CA HIS A 69 -7.23 -22.82 8.88
C HIS A 69 -5.70 -22.97 8.71
N ASP A 70 -5.08 -22.23 7.79
CA ASP A 70 -3.65 -22.26 7.52
C ASP A 70 -3.05 -20.88 7.20
N CYS A 71 -1.71 -20.84 7.07
CA CYS A 71 -0.97 -19.60 6.88
C CYS A 71 -1.26 -18.89 5.54
N SER A 72 -1.44 -19.62 4.43
CA SER A 72 -1.74 -19.03 3.11
C SER A 72 -3.13 -18.44 3.06
N HIS A 73 -4.13 -19.12 3.61
CA HIS A 73 -5.48 -18.59 3.67
C HIS A 73 -5.58 -17.38 4.60
N LEU A 74 -4.83 -17.36 5.72
CA LEU A 74 -4.75 -16.17 6.57
C LEU A 74 -4.21 -14.96 5.79
N VAL A 75 -3.11 -15.14 5.04
CA VAL A 75 -2.54 -14.09 4.18
C VAL A 75 -3.57 -13.62 3.15
N HIS A 76 -4.24 -14.56 2.48
CA HIS A 76 -5.28 -14.27 1.48
C HIS A 76 -6.42 -13.43 2.06
N GLU A 77 -6.93 -13.82 3.22
CA GLU A 77 -8.00 -13.12 3.91
C GLU A 77 -7.59 -11.70 4.34
N ILE A 78 -6.37 -11.53 4.87
CA ILE A 78 -5.84 -10.21 5.26
C ILE A 78 -5.80 -9.28 4.05
N TYR A 79 -5.22 -9.74 2.93
CA TYR A 79 -5.11 -8.96 1.71
C TYR A 79 -6.49 -8.60 1.14
N GLY A 80 -7.40 -9.58 1.12
CA GLY A 80 -8.80 -9.34 0.76
C GLY A 80 -9.41 -8.25 1.63
N ARG A 81 -9.40 -8.39 2.95
CA ARG A 81 -9.95 -7.40 3.91
C ARG A 81 -9.28 -6.02 3.81
N ALA A 82 -7.99 -5.95 3.46
CA ALA A 82 -7.25 -4.71 3.25
C ALA A 82 -7.55 -4.01 1.91
N GLY A 83 -8.36 -4.62 1.03
CA GLY A 83 -8.72 -4.03 -0.26
C GLY A 83 -7.73 -4.35 -1.39
N PHE A 84 -6.88 -5.37 -1.19
CA PHE A 84 -5.88 -5.83 -2.15
C PHE A 84 -6.09 -7.32 -2.46
N PRO A 85 -7.28 -7.71 -2.97
CA PRO A 85 -7.55 -9.12 -3.22
C PRO A 85 -6.61 -9.68 -4.30
N TYR A 86 -6.28 -10.95 -4.18
CA TYR A 86 -5.57 -11.72 -5.20
C TYR A 86 -6.19 -13.10 -5.34
N ILE A 87 -5.82 -13.82 -6.40
CA ILE A 87 -6.22 -15.22 -6.57
C ILE A 87 -5.56 -16.07 -5.49
N TYR A 88 -6.34 -16.88 -4.79
CA TYR A 88 -5.79 -17.74 -3.75
C TYR A 88 -4.59 -18.55 -4.30
N ALA A 89 -3.52 -18.54 -3.53
CA ALA A 89 -2.28 -19.25 -3.82
C ALA A 89 -1.83 -19.92 -2.52
N SER A 90 -1.42 -21.19 -2.60
CA SER A 90 -0.87 -21.91 -1.45
C SER A 90 0.46 -21.28 -1.00
N SER A 91 0.96 -21.66 0.18
CA SER A 91 2.29 -21.19 0.62
C SER A 91 3.41 -21.58 -0.35
N ASP A 92 3.29 -22.73 -1.02
CA ASP A 92 4.28 -23.20 -1.98
C ASP A 92 4.18 -22.42 -3.30
N ASP A 93 2.96 -22.16 -3.79
CA ASP A 93 2.75 -21.31 -4.96
C ASP A 93 3.24 -19.86 -4.71
N LEU A 94 2.99 -19.32 -3.51
CA LEU A 94 3.51 -18.02 -3.10
C LEU A 94 5.05 -18.01 -3.04
N TYR A 95 5.65 -19.11 -2.60
CA TYR A 95 7.11 -19.26 -2.55
C TYR A 95 7.72 -19.30 -3.95
N ASP A 96 7.11 -20.01 -4.90
CA ASP A 96 7.57 -20.05 -6.30
C ASP A 96 7.29 -18.75 -7.04
N GLY A 97 6.24 -18.04 -6.64
CA GLY A 97 5.84 -16.74 -7.15
C GLY A 97 4.43 -16.81 -7.73
N ALA A 98 3.52 -16.07 -7.11
CA ALA A 98 2.14 -15.98 -7.54
C ALA A 98 1.88 -14.74 -8.40
N GLU A 99 0.88 -14.83 -9.28
CA GLU A 99 0.35 -13.68 -10.01
C GLU A 99 -0.15 -12.60 -9.03
N GLY A 100 -0.04 -11.32 -9.39
CA GLY A 100 -0.37 -10.22 -8.48
C GLY A 100 0.75 -9.86 -7.50
N PHE A 101 1.89 -10.55 -7.53
CA PHE A 101 3.03 -10.26 -6.66
C PHE A 101 4.34 -10.10 -7.42
N ARG A 102 5.19 -9.19 -6.91
CA ARG A 102 6.56 -8.99 -7.39
C ARG A 102 7.55 -9.33 -6.29
N ARG A 103 8.54 -10.16 -6.58
CA ARG A 103 9.63 -10.47 -5.64
C ARG A 103 10.45 -9.20 -5.32
N VAL A 104 10.78 -8.99 -4.05
CA VAL A 104 11.59 -7.85 -3.56
C VAL A 104 12.70 -8.34 -2.64
N SER A 105 13.81 -7.61 -2.58
CA SER A 105 14.94 -7.90 -1.68
C SER A 105 14.89 -7.08 -0.38
N LYS A 106 14.23 -5.92 -0.41
CA LYS A 106 14.08 -5.03 0.74
C LYS A 106 12.60 -4.98 1.15
N PRO A 107 12.19 -5.74 2.17
CA PRO A 107 10.79 -5.77 2.56
C PRO A 107 10.34 -4.44 3.16
N GLN A 108 9.06 -4.13 2.97
CA GLN A 108 8.34 -3.07 3.66
C GLN A 108 7.17 -3.68 4.45
N PRO A 109 6.55 -2.93 5.39
CA PRO A 109 5.33 -3.39 6.05
C PRO A 109 4.26 -3.79 5.01
N GLY A 110 3.58 -4.90 5.24
CA GLY A 110 2.55 -5.43 4.35
C GLY A 110 3.06 -6.34 3.23
N ASP A 111 4.37 -6.40 2.95
CA ASP A 111 4.90 -7.40 2.02
C ASP A 111 4.65 -8.82 2.56
N VAL A 112 4.46 -9.77 1.66
CA VAL A 112 4.39 -11.19 1.99
C VAL A 112 5.81 -11.71 2.24
N ILE A 113 5.99 -12.47 3.31
CA ILE A 113 7.20 -13.25 3.60
C ILE A 113 6.86 -14.74 3.46
N VAL A 114 7.70 -15.51 2.78
CA VAL A 114 7.44 -16.92 2.49
C VAL A 114 8.69 -17.80 2.59
N TRP A 115 8.46 -19.02 3.06
CA TRP A 115 9.35 -20.17 3.06
C TRP A 115 8.61 -21.34 2.38
N PRO A 116 9.31 -22.43 1.99
CA PRO A 116 8.62 -23.65 1.62
C PRO A 116 7.64 -24.07 2.73
N GLY A 117 6.36 -24.27 2.39
CA GLY A 117 5.30 -24.64 3.32
C GLY A 117 4.88 -23.57 4.33
N HIS A 118 5.29 -22.30 4.20
CA HIS A 118 4.84 -21.25 5.12
C HIS A 118 4.82 -19.84 4.52
N ALA A 119 3.78 -19.07 4.86
CA ALA A 119 3.63 -17.68 4.44
C ALA A 119 3.29 -16.77 5.63
N GLY A 120 3.47 -15.47 5.49
CA GLY A 120 3.06 -14.47 6.46
C GLY A 120 3.12 -13.05 5.91
N ILE A 121 2.80 -12.07 6.76
CA ILE A 121 2.83 -10.63 6.45
C ILE A 121 3.95 -9.97 7.22
N VAL A 122 4.86 -9.28 6.55
CA VAL A 122 5.88 -8.46 7.23
C VAL A 122 5.19 -7.30 7.97
N VAL A 123 5.42 -7.20 9.28
CA VAL A 123 4.84 -6.16 10.13
C VAL A 123 5.83 -5.03 10.37
N GLN A 124 7.04 -5.37 10.84
CA GLN A 124 8.07 -4.41 11.19
C GLN A 124 9.43 -4.89 10.68
N PRO A 125 9.81 -4.51 9.44
CA PRO A 125 11.04 -5.01 8.81
C PRO A 125 12.32 -4.70 9.61
N SER A 126 12.37 -3.55 10.30
CA SER A 126 13.54 -3.13 11.08
C SER A 126 13.78 -3.96 12.36
N HIS A 127 12.74 -4.66 12.84
CA HIS A 127 12.83 -5.59 13.97
C HIS A 127 12.55 -7.03 13.55
N HIS A 128 12.52 -7.27 12.23
CA HIS A 128 12.30 -8.59 11.65
C HIS A 128 10.99 -9.27 12.07
N VAL A 129 9.96 -8.47 12.35
CA VAL A 129 8.66 -8.99 12.81
C VAL A 129 7.76 -9.26 11.61
N PHE A 130 7.14 -10.43 11.61
CA PHE A 130 6.05 -10.78 10.71
C PHE A 130 4.87 -11.36 11.49
N PHE A 131 3.69 -11.37 10.86
CA PHE A 131 2.46 -11.97 11.37
C PHE A 131 2.07 -13.17 10.51
N SER A 132 1.70 -14.29 11.15
CA SER A 132 1.25 -15.50 10.45
C SER A 132 0.40 -16.40 11.36
N PHE A 133 -0.08 -17.51 10.81
CA PHE A 133 -0.69 -18.62 11.51
C PHE A 133 0.41 -19.54 12.05
N LEU A 134 0.73 -19.40 13.34
CA LEU A 134 1.77 -20.16 14.02
C LEU A 134 1.17 -21.40 14.72
N THR A 135 2.00 -22.22 15.35
CA THR A 135 1.54 -23.41 16.11
C THR A 135 0.50 -23.09 17.19
N ARG A 136 0.55 -21.89 17.78
CA ARG A 136 -0.41 -21.40 18.79
C ARG A 136 -1.55 -20.58 18.18
N GLY A 137 -1.74 -20.66 16.87
CA GLY A 137 -2.65 -19.82 16.11
C GLY A 137 -2.02 -18.51 15.63
N PRO A 138 -2.85 -17.54 15.18
CA PRO A 138 -2.39 -16.30 14.60
C PRO A 138 -1.60 -15.42 15.57
N GLY A 139 -0.41 -15.02 15.17
CA GLY A 139 0.48 -14.23 16.00
C GLY A 139 1.67 -13.69 15.22
N THR A 140 2.50 -12.92 15.93
CA THR A 140 3.76 -12.39 15.40
C THR A 140 4.95 -13.23 15.85
N ASP A 141 5.98 -13.27 15.02
CA ASP A 141 7.28 -13.84 15.38
C ASP A 141 8.42 -13.07 14.67
N ASP A 142 9.66 -13.34 15.06
CA ASP A 142 10.88 -12.80 14.47
C ASP A 142 11.39 -13.74 13.36
N TYR A 143 11.35 -13.31 12.10
CA TYR A 143 11.80 -14.11 10.96
C TYR A 143 13.32 -14.36 10.89
N ARG A 144 14.10 -13.82 11.84
CA ARG A 144 15.52 -14.15 12.07
C ARG A 144 15.75 -14.99 13.32
N SER A 145 14.69 -15.46 13.98
CA SER A 145 14.86 -16.44 15.06
C SER A 145 15.51 -17.73 14.52
N ARG A 146 16.17 -18.50 15.40
CA ARG A 146 16.85 -19.76 15.00
C ARG A 146 15.93 -20.73 14.27
N TYR A 147 14.65 -20.76 14.64
CA TYR A 147 13.65 -21.59 13.99
C TYR A 147 13.47 -21.22 12.52
N TRP A 148 13.28 -19.92 12.22
CA TRP A 148 13.05 -19.44 10.86
C TRP A 148 14.30 -19.50 9.99
N ILE A 149 15.48 -19.22 10.56
CA ILE A 149 16.77 -19.41 9.87
C ILE A 149 16.97 -20.89 9.52
N GLY A 150 16.64 -21.81 10.44
CA GLY A 150 16.71 -23.25 10.20
C GLY A 150 15.75 -23.74 9.11
N ARG A 151 14.69 -22.97 8.82
CA ARG A 151 13.76 -23.22 7.71
C ARG A 151 14.28 -22.77 6.34
N GLY A 152 15.38 -22.04 6.30
CA GLY A 152 15.98 -21.50 5.08
C GLY A 152 15.70 -20.02 4.86
N GLU A 153 16.18 -19.51 3.72
CA GLU A 153 16.10 -18.09 3.40
C GLU A 153 14.67 -17.69 2.99
N PRO A 154 14.04 -16.72 3.66
CA PRO A 154 12.74 -16.23 3.24
C PRO A 154 12.81 -15.52 1.89
N ARG A 155 11.73 -15.61 1.12
CA ARG A 155 11.48 -14.73 -0.02
C ARG A 155 10.44 -13.68 0.36
N PHE A 156 10.59 -12.49 -0.19
CA PHE A 156 9.66 -11.38 0.05
C PHE A 156 8.96 -11.00 -1.24
N TYR A 157 7.65 -10.75 -1.16
CA TYR A 157 6.81 -10.42 -2.30
C TYR A 157 5.94 -9.21 -1.99
N ARG A 158 5.86 -8.31 -2.96
CA ARG A 158 5.06 -7.08 -2.87
C ARG A 158 3.93 -7.13 -3.87
N TYR A 159 2.71 -6.90 -3.39
CA TYR A 159 1.51 -6.90 -4.22
C TYR A 159 1.54 -5.81 -5.29
N ILE A 160 1.01 -6.16 -6.46
CA ILE A 160 0.91 -5.35 -7.66
C ILE A 160 -0.55 -4.90 -7.83
N LYS A 161 -0.81 -3.60 -7.68
CA LYS A 161 -2.15 -3.00 -7.70
C LYS A 161 -2.85 -3.03 -9.06
N ASN A 162 -2.06 -2.98 -10.13
CA ASN A 162 -2.58 -2.89 -11.50
C ASN A 162 -2.22 -4.15 -12.29
N ASP A 163 -2.06 -5.29 -11.61
CA ASP A 163 -1.90 -6.56 -12.33
C ASP A 163 -3.28 -6.96 -12.86
N PRO A 164 -3.44 -7.22 -14.16
CA PRO A 164 -4.68 -7.73 -14.73
C PRO A 164 -4.86 -9.22 -14.40
N CYS A 165 -4.53 -9.63 -13.17
CA CYS A 165 -4.74 -11.00 -12.74
C CYS A 165 -6.24 -11.30 -12.84
N ALA A 166 -6.59 -12.27 -13.68
CA ALA A 166 -7.93 -12.40 -14.25
C ALA A 166 -9.04 -12.53 -13.19
N GLY A 167 -8.72 -13.04 -11.99
CA GLY A 167 -9.68 -13.08 -10.89
C GLY A 167 -9.48 -12.05 -9.77
N CYS A 168 -8.48 -11.18 -9.85
CA CYS A 168 -8.34 -10.04 -8.93
C CYS A 168 -9.42 -8.99 -9.18
N THR A 169 -9.84 -8.79 -10.44
CA THR A 169 -10.94 -7.89 -10.82
C THR A 169 -12.30 -8.39 -10.31
N SER A 170 -12.56 -9.70 -10.37
CA SER A 170 -13.79 -10.32 -9.85
C SER A 170 -13.91 -10.19 -8.33
N ALA A 171 -12.80 -10.25 -7.59
CA ALA A 171 -12.79 -10.06 -6.15
C ALA A 171 -13.06 -8.61 -5.70
N ILE A 172 -12.82 -7.63 -6.58
CA ILE A 172 -13.16 -6.21 -6.34
C ILE A 172 -14.66 -5.96 -6.60
N ALA A 173 -15.21 -6.51 -7.69
CA ALA A 173 -16.60 -6.29 -8.09
C ALA A 173 -17.63 -6.81 -7.08
N VAL A 174 -17.37 -7.94 -6.41
CA VAL A 174 -18.29 -8.56 -5.43
C VAL A 174 -18.53 -7.70 -4.18
N ARG A 175 -17.69 -6.69 -3.91
CA ARG A 175 -17.84 -5.80 -2.73
C ARG A 175 -18.69 -4.56 -2.92
N GLN A 176 -19.03 -4.18 -4.15
CA GLN A 176 -19.87 -2.99 -4.38
C GLN A 176 -21.37 -3.27 -4.21
N ASP A 177 -21.77 -4.54 -4.15
CA ASP A 177 -23.18 -4.98 -4.09
C ASP A 177 -23.60 -5.54 -2.71
N ARG A 178 -22.86 -5.22 -1.64
CA ARG A 178 -23.16 -5.72 -0.28
C ARG A 178 -23.05 -4.67 0.81
#